data_AF-J8HKY8-F1
#
_entry.id   AF-J8HKY8-F1
#
_cell.length_a   1.000
_cell.length_b   1.000
_cell.length_c   1.000
_cell.angle_alpha   90.00
_cell.angle_beta   90.00
_cell.angle_gamma   90.00
#
_symmetry.space_group_name_H-M   'P 1'
#
loop_
_entity.id
_entity.type
_entity.pdbx_description
1 polymer ?
#
loop_
_entity_poly.entity_id
_entity_poly.type
_entity_poly.pdbx_seq_one_letter_code
_entity_poly.pdbx_strand_id
1 'polypeptide(L)'
;MYKGYLIDLDGTMYRGEEQIEEASDFVKALGERGIPYLFVTNNSTRKPEQVAEKLVRFDIPAKAEQVFTTSMATANFIYERKQDATVYMIGEEGLHAALVEKGFEIVDENPDFVIVGLDRDITYEKLAKACLAVRNGATFISTNGDIAIPTERGLLPGNGSLTSVVAVSTGVDPIFIGKPESIIMEQALKVLGIGKEEALMVGDNYDTDILAGINASMHTLLVHTGVTTVDKLTEYEVQPTQVVHNLTEWIEKM
;
A
#
# COMPACT_ATOMS: atom_id res chain seq x y z
N MET A 1 14.50 -4.13 -20.63
CA MET A 1 13.70 -2.93 -20.29
C MET A 1 12.37 -3.42 -19.76
N TYR A 2 11.92 -2.89 -18.63
CA TYR A 2 10.66 -3.31 -17.98
C TYR A 2 9.45 -2.79 -18.76
N LYS A 3 8.35 -3.57 -18.74
CA LYS A 3 7.11 -3.24 -19.42
C LYS A 3 6.09 -2.55 -18.53
N GLY A 4 6.31 -2.53 -17.21
CA GLY A 4 5.44 -1.81 -16.29
C GLY A 4 6.11 -1.51 -14.95
N TYR A 5 5.54 -0.53 -14.23
CA TYR A 5 6.10 -0.04 -12.98
C TYR A 5 5.06 -0.04 -11.87
N LEU A 6 5.43 -0.53 -10.69
CA LEU A 6 4.74 -0.27 -9.44
C LEU A 6 5.59 0.73 -8.66
N ILE A 7 4.99 1.84 -8.22
CA ILE A 7 5.74 3.00 -7.74
C ILE A 7 5.23 3.39 -6.36
N ASP A 8 6.08 3.38 -5.34
CA ASP A 8 5.73 3.94 -4.03
C ASP A 8 5.49 5.46 -4.10
N LEU A 9 4.84 6.03 -3.09
CA LEU A 9 4.55 7.45 -3.00
C LEU A 9 5.47 8.22 -2.04
N ASP A 10 5.50 7.87 -0.75
CA ASP A 10 6.07 8.75 0.28
C ASP A 10 7.55 8.40 0.51
N GLY A 11 8.44 9.32 0.12
CA GLY A 11 9.89 9.11 0.02
C GLY A 11 10.38 8.86 -1.40
N THR A 12 9.47 8.50 -2.31
CA THR A 12 9.76 8.21 -3.73
C THR A 12 9.21 9.28 -4.69
N MET A 13 7.96 9.69 -4.51
CA MET A 13 7.29 10.71 -5.35
C MET A 13 7.26 12.10 -4.68
N TYR A 14 7.13 12.14 -3.37
CA TYR A 14 7.20 13.36 -2.56
C TYR A 14 7.74 13.00 -1.17
N ARG A 15 8.13 13.98 -0.36
CA ARG A 15 8.53 13.77 1.03
C ARG A 15 7.71 14.66 1.95
N GLY A 16 6.69 14.09 2.59
CA GLY A 16 5.74 14.89 3.39
C GLY A 16 4.99 15.91 2.53
N GLU A 17 5.38 17.18 2.66
CA GLU A 17 4.86 18.32 1.88
C GLU A 17 5.88 18.90 0.88
N GLU A 18 7.06 18.27 0.75
CA GLU A 18 8.10 18.66 -0.20
C GLU A 18 8.03 17.81 -1.48
N GLN A 19 8.22 18.46 -2.62
CA GLN A 19 8.29 17.81 -3.93
C GLN A 19 9.65 17.13 -4.13
N ILE A 20 9.66 15.98 -4.80
CA ILE A 20 10.87 15.39 -5.38
C ILE A 20 10.82 15.73 -6.88
N GLU A 21 11.68 16.65 -7.33
CA GLU A 21 11.60 17.20 -8.70
C GLU A 21 11.71 16.09 -9.76
N GLU A 22 12.61 15.13 -9.55
CA GLU A 22 12.88 14.03 -10.46
C GLU A 22 11.69 13.06 -10.59
N ALA A 23 10.76 13.05 -9.64
CA ALA A 23 9.57 12.20 -9.68
C ALA A 23 8.60 12.63 -10.78
N SER A 24 8.42 13.94 -10.98
CA SER A 24 7.58 14.47 -12.07
C SER A 24 8.15 14.07 -13.42
N ASP A 25 9.46 14.23 -13.61
CA ASP A 25 10.14 13.89 -14.86
C ASP A 25 10.11 12.39 -15.14
N PHE A 26 10.26 11.56 -14.10
CA PHE A 26 10.15 10.10 -14.24
C PHE A 26 8.76 9.67 -14.73
N VAL A 27 7.70 10.20 -14.13
CA VAL A 27 6.32 9.86 -14.51
C VAL A 27 6.00 10.37 -15.92
N LYS A 28 6.47 11.57 -16.29
CA LYS A 28 6.34 12.08 -17.67
C LYS A 28 7.07 11.18 -18.66
N ALA A 29 8.31 10.77 -18.37
CA ALA A 29 9.08 9.88 -19.22
C ALA A 29 8.40 8.51 -19.42
N LEU A 30 7.78 7.94 -18.39
CA LEU A 30 6.96 6.74 -18.51
C LEU A 30 5.77 6.97 -19.46
N GLY A 31 5.07 8.09 -19.30
CA GLY A 31 3.95 8.48 -20.16
C GLY A 31 4.33 8.67 -21.63
N GLU A 32 5.43 9.37 -21.90
CA GLU A 32 5.96 9.60 -23.26
C GLU A 32 6.35 8.29 -23.97
N ARG A 33 6.85 7.32 -23.19
CA ARG A 33 7.24 5.99 -23.70
C ARG A 33 6.06 5.01 -23.75
N GLY A 34 4.87 5.41 -23.29
CA GLY A 34 3.69 4.55 -23.23
C GLY A 34 3.86 3.36 -22.28
N ILE A 35 4.70 3.48 -21.25
CA ILE A 35 4.92 2.41 -20.28
C ILE A 35 3.86 2.54 -19.18
N PRO A 36 3.02 1.52 -18.96
CA PRO A 36 1.99 1.56 -17.93
C PRO A 36 2.59 1.47 -16.53
N TYR A 37 1.95 2.14 -15.57
CA TYR A 37 2.38 2.16 -14.17
C TYR A 37 1.21 2.31 -13.21
N LEU A 38 1.41 1.86 -11.97
CA LEU A 38 0.53 2.13 -10.83
C LEU A 38 1.34 2.73 -9.68
N PHE A 39 0.77 3.75 -9.06
CA PHE A 39 1.18 4.23 -7.75
C PHE A 39 0.62 3.30 -6.67
N VAL A 40 1.47 2.70 -5.85
CA VAL A 40 1.10 1.69 -4.86
C VAL A 40 1.38 2.20 -3.45
N THR A 41 0.34 2.37 -2.63
CA THR A 41 0.45 2.98 -1.30
C THR A 41 -0.20 2.16 -0.20
N ASN A 42 0.44 2.16 1.00
CA ASN A 42 -0.13 1.56 2.21
C ASN A 42 -1.30 2.35 2.81
N ASN A 43 -1.60 3.56 2.29
CA ASN A 43 -2.70 4.37 2.75
C ASN A 43 -4.07 3.72 2.47
N SER A 44 -4.82 3.41 3.53
CA SER A 44 -6.19 2.90 3.46
C SER A 44 -7.28 3.94 3.77
N THR A 45 -6.89 5.19 4.04
CA THR A 45 -7.84 6.23 4.46
C THR A 45 -8.41 7.04 3.31
N ARG A 46 -7.67 7.19 2.22
CA ARG A 46 -8.06 8.03 1.07
C ARG A 46 -8.58 7.19 -0.09
N LYS A 47 -9.47 7.80 -0.87
CA LYS A 47 -9.89 7.27 -2.18
C LYS A 47 -8.81 7.52 -3.24
N PRO A 48 -8.77 6.72 -4.32
CA PRO A 48 -7.80 6.89 -5.40
C PRO A 48 -7.76 8.31 -5.99
N GLU A 49 -8.92 8.97 -6.13
CA GLU A 49 -9.02 10.33 -6.64
C GLU A 49 -8.28 11.33 -5.77
N GLN A 50 -8.41 11.22 -4.44
CA GLN A 50 -7.77 12.14 -3.50
C GLN A 50 -6.25 11.96 -3.47
N VAL A 51 -5.76 10.74 -3.71
CA VAL A 51 -4.33 10.47 -3.83
C VAL A 51 -3.79 11.03 -5.15
N ALA A 52 -4.52 10.83 -6.26
CA ALA A 52 -4.16 11.39 -7.56
C ALA A 52 -4.15 12.94 -7.53
N GLU A 53 -5.16 13.56 -6.91
CA GLU A 53 -5.18 15.01 -6.69
C GLU A 53 -3.98 15.50 -5.87
N LYS A 54 -3.56 14.73 -4.84
CA LYS A 54 -2.35 15.06 -4.07
C LYS A 54 -1.11 15.02 -4.98
N LEU A 55 -0.94 13.99 -5.80
CA LEU A 55 0.19 13.86 -6.73
C LEU A 55 0.23 15.02 -7.74
N VAL A 56 -0.92 15.40 -8.30
CA VAL A 56 -1.01 16.53 -9.23
C VAL A 56 -0.58 17.84 -8.60
N ARG A 57 -0.83 18.05 -7.29
CA ARG A 57 -0.31 19.25 -6.57
C ARG A 57 1.22 19.28 -6.43
N PHE A 58 1.89 18.15 -6.59
CA PHE A 58 3.35 18.04 -6.67
C PHE A 58 3.85 18.01 -8.13
N ASP A 59 3.03 18.47 -9.08
CA ASP A 59 3.31 18.44 -10.51
C ASP A 59 3.56 17.01 -11.06
N ILE A 60 3.06 15.97 -10.40
CA ILE A 60 3.17 14.58 -10.86
C ILE A 60 1.88 14.22 -11.61
N PRO A 61 1.93 13.96 -12.93
CA PRO A 61 0.75 13.59 -13.69
C PRO A 61 0.17 12.26 -13.20
N ALA A 62 -1.00 12.31 -12.58
CA ALA A 62 -1.67 11.14 -12.02
C ALA A 62 -3.18 11.18 -12.29
N LYS A 63 -3.75 10.00 -12.55
CA LYS A 63 -5.20 9.78 -12.61
C LYS A 63 -5.60 8.77 -11.54
N ALA A 64 -6.87 8.77 -11.17
CA ALA A 64 -7.41 7.87 -10.14
C ALA A 64 -7.16 6.39 -10.51
N GLU A 65 -7.27 6.03 -11.79
CA GLU A 65 -7.06 4.65 -12.27
C GLU A 65 -5.58 4.20 -12.17
N GLN A 66 -4.66 5.14 -11.95
CA GLN A 66 -3.24 4.86 -11.75
C GLN A 66 -2.88 4.72 -10.28
N VAL A 67 -3.82 4.90 -9.36
CA VAL A 67 -3.59 4.73 -7.92
C VAL A 67 -4.14 3.39 -7.47
N PHE A 68 -3.32 2.65 -6.73
CA PHE A 68 -3.67 1.38 -6.13
C PHE A 68 -3.37 1.39 -4.64
N THR A 69 -4.42 1.35 -3.82
CA THR A 69 -4.31 1.44 -2.36
C THR A 69 -4.44 0.08 -1.70
N THR A 70 -4.00 -0.03 -0.45
CA THR A 70 -4.27 -1.20 0.40
C THR A 70 -5.76 -1.49 0.57
N SER A 71 -6.62 -0.47 0.53
CA SER A 71 -8.08 -0.66 0.55
C SER A 71 -8.57 -1.43 -0.67
N MET A 72 -8.10 -1.08 -1.87
CA MET A 72 -8.44 -1.78 -3.11
C MET A 72 -7.87 -3.20 -3.11
N ALA A 73 -6.61 -3.36 -2.69
CA ALA A 73 -5.99 -4.68 -2.56
C ALA A 73 -6.75 -5.59 -1.59
N THR A 74 -7.21 -5.04 -0.46
CA THR A 74 -8.01 -5.76 0.54
C THR A 74 -9.34 -6.20 -0.04
N ALA A 75 -10.06 -5.30 -0.72
CA ALA A 75 -11.33 -5.63 -1.35
C ALA A 75 -11.16 -6.71 -2.44
N ASN A 76 -10.12 -6.61 -3.28
CA ASN A 76 -9.80 -7.63 -4.28
C ASN A 76 -9.48 -8.99 -3.65
N PHE A 77 -8.66 -9.00 -2.59
CA PHE A 77 -8.29 -10.21 -1.87
C PHE A 77 -9.50 -10.94 -1.29
N ILE A 78 -10.45 -10.19 -0.68
CA ILE A 78 -11.70 -10.77 -0.17
C ILE A 78 -12.53 -11.32 -1.34
N TYR A 79 -12.65 -10.56 -2.43
CA TYR A 79 -13.48 -10.93 -3.59
C TYR A 79 -13.03 -12.23 -4.26
N GLU A 80 -11.72 -12.46 -4.33
CA GLU A 80 -11.15 -13.71 -4.85
C GLU A 80 -11.45 -14.92 -3.97
N ARG A 81 -11.78 -14.72 -2.69
CA ARG A 81 -12.11 -15.78 -1.74
C ARG A 81 -13.61 -16.02 -1.62
N LYS A 82 -14.39 -14.95 -1.55
CA LYS A 82 -15.84 -14.98 -1.43
C LYS A 82 -16.44 -13.68 -1.97
N GLN A 83 -17.13 -13.77 -3.10
CA GLN A 83 -17.66 -12.60 -3.81
C GLN A 83 -18.88 -11.98 -3.11
N ASP A 84 -19.66 -12.79 -2.42
CA ASP A 84 -20.88 -12.43 -1.66
C ASP A 84 -20.60 -12.32 -0.15
N ALA A 85 -19.37 -11.98 0.22
CA ALA A 85 -18.97 -11.88 1.62
C ALA A 85 -19.66 -10.70 2.32
N THR A 86 -19.99 -10.90 3.59
CA THR A 86 -20.28 -9.80 4.52
C THR A 86 -19.00 -9.39 5.25
N VAL A 87 -18.85 -8.10 5.50
CA VAL A 87 -17.62 -7.57 6.10
C VAL A 87 -17.93 -6.65 7.27
N TYR A 88 -17.09 -6.68 8.29
CA TYR A 88 -17.05 -5.64 9.31
C TYR A 88 -15.74 -4.89 9.14
N MET A 89 -15.80 -3.56 9.09
CA MET A 89 -14.61 -2.73 8.89
C MET A 89 -14.42 -1.72 10.03
N ILE A 90 -13.17 -1.56 10.43
CA ILE A 90 -12.68 -0.39 11.16
C ILE A 90 -11.79 0.36 10.16
N GLY A 91 -12.09 1.61 9.85
CA GLY A 91 -11.32 2.38 8.87
C GLY A 91 -12.04 3.63 8.39
N GLU A 92 -11.32 4.47 7.67
CA GLU A 92 -11.84 5.71 7.06
C GLU A 92 -12.47 5.48 5.67
N GLU A 93 -12.79 6.57 4.98
CA GLU A 93 -13.58 6.59 3.74
C GLU A 93 -12.98 5.77 2.59
N GLY A 94 -11.65 5.70 2.48
CA GLY A 94 -10.96 4.95 1.43
C GLY A 94 -11.25 3.44 1.50
N LEU A 95 -11.21 2.87 2.71
CA LEU A 95 -11.56 1.47 2.94
C LEU A 95 -13.04 1.21 2.68
N HIS A 96 -13.91 2.08 3.20
CA HIS A 96 -15.35 1.95 2.97
C HIS A 96 -15.70 1.99 1.48
N ALA A 97 -15.16 2.95 0.73
CA ALA A 97 -15.41 3.09 -0.69
C ALA A 97 -14.98 1.85 -1.48
N ALA A 98 -13.78 1.33 -1.22
CA ALA A 98 -13.26 0.14 -1.92
C ALA A 98 -14.11 -1.11 -1.67
N LEU A 99 -14.59 -1.31 -0.43
CA LEU A 99 -15.44 -2.45 -0.08
C LEU A 99 -16.82 -2.35 -0.74
N VAL A 100 -17.43 -1.16 -0.73
CA VAL A 100 -18.75 -0.92 -1.35
C VAL A 100 -18.68 -1.03 -2.87
N GLU A 101 -17.64 -0.49 -3.50
CA GLU A 101 -17.43 -0.58 -4.95
C GLU A 101 -17.33 -2.05 -5.41
N LYS A 102 -16.74 -2.90 -4.58
CA LYS A 102 -16.65 -4.35 -4.83
C LYS A 102 -17.97 -5.10 -4.57
N GLY A 103 -18.97 -4.43 -4.01
CA GLY A 103 -20.30 -4.98 -3.75
C GLY A 103 -20.46 -5.68 -2.40
N PHE A 104 -19.54 -5.49 -1.45
CA PHE A 104 -19.66 -6.10 -0.13
C PHE A 104 -20.69 -5.41 0.75
N GLU A 105 -21.44 -6.21 1.51
CA GLU A 105 -22.33 -5.70 2.55
C GLU A 105 -21.53 -5.50 3.85
N ILE A 106 -21.56 -4.27 4.38
CA ILE A 106 -20.92 -3.95 5.66
C ILE A 106 -21.92 -4.20 6.78
N VAL A 107 -21.61 -5.13 7.68
CA VAL A 107 -22.49 -5.60 8.76
C VAL A 107 -21.80 -5.53 10.12
N ASP A 108 -22.59 -5.30 11.17
CA ASP A 108 -22.09 -5.24 12.56
C ASP A 108 -22.03 -6.61 13.25
N GLU A 109 -22.82 -7.58 12.79
CA GLU A 109 -22.97 -8.89 13.43
C GLU A 109 -22.64 -10.03 12.46
N ASN A 110 -21.88 -11.01 12.96
CA ASN A 110 -21.49 -12.24 12.23
C ASN A 110 -20.95 -12.00 10.80
N PRO A 111 -19.98 -11.07 10.61
CA PRO A 111 -19.36 -10.88 9.30
C PRO A 111 -18.50 -12.09 8.91
N ASP A 112 -18.32 -12.33 7.61
CA ASP A 112 -17.34 -13.31 7.12
C ASP A 112 -15.89 -12.83 7.34
N PHE A 113 -15.66 -11.52 7.21
CA PHE A 113 -14.35 -10.89 7.35
C PHE A 113 -14.38 -9.69 8.29
N VAL A 114 -13.34 -9.55 9.11
CA VAL A 114 -13.06 -8.35 9.90
C VAL A 114 -11.83 -7.66 9.31
N ILE A 115 -11.97 -6.41 8.89
CA ILE A 115 -10.89 -5.62 8.30
C ILE A 115 -10.55 -4.46 9.23
N VAL A 116 -9.27 -4.32 9.57
CA VAL A 116 -8.75 -3.17 10.31
C VAL A 116 -7.83 -2.34 9.41
N GLY A 117 -8.31 -1.15 9.08
CA GLY A 117 -7.55 -0.04 8.52
C GLY A 117 -7.40 1.09 9.55
N LEU A 118 -6.61 2.10 9.17
CA LEU A 118 -6.43 3.25 10.04
C LEU A 118 -7.78 3.97 10.21
N ASP A 119 -8.16 4.17 11.47
CA ASP A 119 -9.37 4.88 11.87
C ASP A 119 -9.01 5.85 12.99
N ARG A 120 -8.96 7.14 12.66
CA ARG A 120 -8.64 8.18 13.65
C ARG A 120 -9.77 8.43 14.64
N ASP A 121 -10.99 7.99 14.33
CA ASP A 121 -12.18 8.03 15.17
C ASP A 121 -12.51 6.64 15.73
N ILE A 122 -11.48 5.82 15.96
CA ILE A 122 -11.65 4.49 16.54
C ILE A 122 -12.19 4.59 17.97
N THR A 123 -13.13 3.70 18.30
CA THR A 123 -13.73 3.62 19.63
C THR A 123 -13.54 2.23 20.23
N TYR A 124 -13.69 2.14 21.55
CA TYR A 124 -13.72 0.84 22.24
C TYR A 124 -14.79 -0.08 21.65
N GLU A 125 -15.97 0.44 21.34
CA GLU A 125 -17.07 -0.35 20.77
C GLU A 125 -16.70 -0.94 19.41
N LYS A 126 -16.04 -0.16 18.54
CA LYS A 126 -15.59 -0.67 17.24
C LYS A 126 -14.64 -1.86 17.41
N LEU A 127 -13.68 -1.73 18.34
CA LEU A 127 -12.72 -2.79 18.67
C LEU A 127 -13.39 -4.00 19.32
N ALA A 128 -14.36 -3.79 20.21
CA ALA A 128 -15.10 -4.87 20.86
C ALA A 128 -15.85 -5.73 19.84
N LYS A 129 -16.57 -5.10 18.89
CA LYS A 129 -17.23 -5.79 17.77
C LYS A 129 -16.26 -6.59 16.93
N ALA A 130 -15.13 -5.99 16.53
CA ALA A 130 -14.06 -6.71 15.81
C ALA A 130 -13.58 -7.94 16.59
N CYS A 131 -13.29 -7.79 17.88
CA CYS A 131 -12.81 -8.90 18.72
C CYS A 131 -13.85 -10.03 18.86
N LEU A 132 -15.14 -9.68 18.98
CA LEU A 132 -16.23 -10.67 19.04
C LEU A 132 -16.36 -11.41 17.71
N ALA A 133 -16.39 -10.69 16.59
CA ALA A 133 -16.49 -11.28 15.26
C ALA A 133 -15.31 -12.21 14.93
N VAL A 134 -14.07 -11.80 15.26
CA VAL A 134 -12.88 -12.65 15.07
C VAL A 134 -12.96 -13.93 15.92
N ARG A 135 -13.39 -13.84 17.18
CA ARG A 135 -13.59 -15.05 18.02
C ARG A 135 -14.71 -15.96 17.52
N ASN A 136 -15.70 -15.39 16.84
CA ASN A 136 -16.78 -16.13 16.18
C ASN A 136 -16.35 -16.75 14.83
N GLY A 137 -15.09 -16.57 14.42
CA GLY A 137 -14.51 -17.23 13.25
C GLY A 137 -14.42 -16.36 11.99
N ALA A 138 -14.71 -15.06 12.08
CA ALA A 138 -14.47 -14.15 10.96
C ALA A 138 -12.99 -14.11 10.60
N THR A 139 -12.67 -14.09 9.30
CA THR A 139 -11.28 -13.97 8.85
C THR A 139 -10.75 -12.57 9.16
N PHE A 140 -9.67 -12.51 9.93
CA PHE A 140 -9.09 -11.25 10.39
C PHE A 140 -8.04 -10.71 9.40
N ILE A 141 -8.26 -9.50 8.90
CA ILE A 141 -7.42 -8.83 7.90
C ILE A 141 -7.01 -7.45 8.42
N SER A 142 -5.77 -7.06 8.14
CA SER A 142 -5.27 -5.71 8.36
C SER A 142 -4.76 -5.10 7.05
N THR A 143 -5.17 -3.87 6.76
CA THR A 143 -4.82 -3.21 5.48
C THR A 143 -3.31 -2.99 5.33
N ASN A 144 -2.60 -2.75 6.42
CA ASN A 144 -1.14 -2.66 6.48
C ASN A 144 -0.63 -2.84 7.92
N GLY A 145 0.66 -3.15 8.07
CA GLY A 145 1.32 -3.38 9.37
C GLY A 145 1.99 -2.16 9.99
N ASP A 146 1.76 -0.95 9.48
CA ASP A 146 2.54 0.23 9.89
C ASP A 146 2.28 0.56 11.37
N ILE A 147 3.32 0.49 12.20
CA ILE A 147 3.21 0.68 13.65
C ILE A 147 2.94 2.15 13.99
N ALA A 148 3.59 3.08 13.28
CA ALA A 148 3.49 4.51 13.54
C ALA A 148 3.40 5.32 12.25
N ILE A 149 2.75 6.48 12.33
CA ILE A 149 2.57 7.43 11.23
C ILE A 149 3.25 8.75 11.60
N PRO A 150 4.23 9.21 10.80
CA PRO A 150 4.84 10.52 10.98
C PRO A 150 3.83 11.65 10.76
N THR A 151 3.80 12.62 11.68
CA THR A 151 3.02 13.86 11.56
C THR A 151 3.80 15.03 12.16
N GLU A 152 3.35 16.27 11.95
CA GLU A 152 3.91 17.45 12.62
C GLU A 152 3.87 17.37 14.15
N ARG A 153 2.94 16.58 14.70
CA ARG A 153 2.78 16.35 16.14
C ARG A 153 3.71 15.25 16.68
N GLY A 154 4.51 14.63 15.81
CA GLY A 154 5.33 13.46 16.10
C GLY A 154 4.75 12.17 15.51
N LEU A 155 5.26 11.04 16.00
CA LEU A 155 4.84 9.70 15.60
C LEU A 155 3.50 9.34 16.27
N LEU A 156 2.43 9.27 15.49
CA LEU A 156 1.12 8.83 15.96
C LEU A 156 0.95 7.32 15.74
N PRO A 157 -0.01 6.66 16.42
CA PRO A 157 -0.30 5.25 16.16
C PRO A 157 -0.71 5.01 14.71
N GLY A 158 -0.07 4.04 14.07
CA GLY A 158 -0.43 3.54 12.75
C GLY A 158 -1.43 2.39 12.80
N ASN A 159 -1.79 1.86 11.64
CA ASN A 159 -2.79 0.80 11.55
C ASN A 159 -2.34 -0.51 12.23
N GLY A 160 -1.05 -0.85 12.17
CA GLY A 160 -0.48 -2.00 12.87
C GLY A 160 -0.68 -1.90 14.38
N SER A 161 -0.53 -0.70 14.95
CA SER A 161 -0.82 -0.46 16.37
C SER A 161 -2.30 -0.69 16.70
N LEU A 162 -3.22 -0.19 15.88
CA LEU A 162 -4.67 -0.40 16.12
C LEU A 162 -5.04 -1.88 15.97
N THR A 163 -4.51 -2.53 14.93
CA THR A 163 -4.69 -3.96 14.65
C THR A 163 -4.21 -4.82 15.81
N SER A 164 -3.10 -4.43 16.45
CA SER A 164 -2.53 -5.18 17.58
C SER A 164 -3.49 -5.34 18.75
N VAL A 165 -4.41 -4.39 18.96
CA VAL A 165 -5.39 -4.46 20.06
C VAL A 165 -6.34 -5.65 19.85
N VAL A 166 -6.81 -5.84 18.61
CA VAL A 166 -7.66 -6.97 18.24
C VAL A 166 -6.84 -8.26 18.32
N ALA A 167 -5.65 -8.29 17.71
CA ALA A 167 -4.79 -9.47 17.67
C ALA A 167 -4.44 -10.00 19.07
N VAL A 168 -4.00 -9.11 19.97
CA VAL A 168 -3.67 -9.45 21.36
C VAL A 168 -4.90 -9.90 22.14
N SER A 169 -6.05 -9.23 21.94
CA SER A 169 -7.28 -9.60 22.65
C SER A 169 -7.77 -10.99 22.24
N THR A 170 -7.74 -11.29 20.94
CA THR A 170 -8.31 -12.53 20.39
C THR A 170 -7.32 -13.69 20.35
N GLY A 171 -6.02 -13.42 20.38
CA GLY A 171 -4.96 -14.41 20.16
C GLY A 171 -4.85 -14.85 18.69
N VAL A 172 -5.41 -14.07 17.76
CA VAL A 172 -5.45 -14.37 16.33
C VAL A 172 -4.65 -13.32 15.57
N ASP A 173 -3.65 -13.75 14.83
CA ASP A 173 -2.88 -12.87 13.95
C ASP A 173 -3.67 -12.50 12.69
N PRO A 174 -3.62 -11.23 12.26
CA PRO A 174 -4.26 -10.79 11.04
C PRO A 174 -3.49 -11.26 9.80
N ILE A 175 -4.20 -11.34 8.67
CA ILE A 175 -3.56 -11.32 7.36
C ILE A 175 -3.26 -9.87 7.01
N PHE A 176 -1.99 -9.52 6.88
CA PHE A 176 -1.57 -8.20 6.40
C PHE A 176 -1.64 -8.15 4.86
N ILE A 177 -2.14 -7.04 4.31
CA ILE A 177 -2.30 -6.86 2.86
C ILE A 177 -1.21 -5.97 2.26
N GLY A 178 -0.94 -4.83 2.91
CA GLY A 178 0.03 -3.84 2.45
C GLY A 178 1.48 -4.30 2.55
N LYS A 179 2.37 -3.48 2.00
CA LYS A 179 3.82 -3.70 2.02
C LYS A 179 4.31 -3.88 3.47
N PRO A 180 5.24 -4.81 3.75
CA PRO A 180 6.06 -5.60 2.83
C PRO A 180 5.42 -6.91 2.30
N GLU A 181 4.12 -7.13 2.48
CA GLU A 181 3.47 -8.36 2.02
C GLU A 181 3.38 -8.43 0.50
N SER A 182 3.47 -9.64 -0.07
CA SER A 182 3.38 -9.83 -1.53
C SER A 182 1.98 -9.56 -2.08
N ILE A 183 0.95 -9.63 -1.23
CA ILE A 183 -0.47 -9.57 -1.64
C ILE A 183 -0.77 -8.28 -2.41
N ILE A 184 -0.36 -7.11 -1.90
CA ILE A 184 -0.60 -5.84 -2.60
C ILE A 184 0.09 -5.79 -3.96
N MET A 185 1.30 -6.34 -4.08
CA MET A 185 2.05 -6.38 -5.34
C MET A 185 1.38 -7.29 -6.36
N GLU A 186 0.99 -8.50 -5.93
CA GLU A 186 0.27 -9.46 -6.77
C GLU A 186 -1.05 -8.89 -7.29
N GLN A 187 -1.80 -8.19 -6.43
CA GLN A 187 -3.06 -7.54 -6.84
C GLN A 187 -2.80 -6.37 -7.79
N ALA A 188 -1.76 -5.55 -7.54
CA ALA A 188 -1.39 -4.45 -8.42
C ALA A 188 -0.96 -4.95 -9.81
N LEU A 189 -0.20 -6.03 -9.89
CA LEU A 189 0.20 -6.67 -11.15
C LEU A 189 -1.00 -7.17 -11.96
N LYS A 190 -2.02 -7.74 -11.29
CA LYS A 190 -3.27 -8.15 -11.95
C LYS A 190 -4.01 -6.95 -12.56
N VAL A 191 -4.08 -5.83 -11.82
CA VAL A 191 -4.69 -4.59 -12.32
C VAL A 191 -3.90 -4.02 -13.50
N LEU A 192 -2.57 -4.02 -13.40
CA LEU A 192 -1.67 -3.54 -14.46
C LEU A 192 -1.67 -4.46 -15.69
N GLY A 193 -2.03 -5.73 -15.52
CA GLY A 193 -2.07 -6.74 -16.59
C GLY A 193 -0.68 -7.21 -17.04
N ILE A 194 0.32 -7.14 -16.15
CA ILE A 194 1.73 -7.43 -16.47
C ILE A 194 2.27 -8.53 -15.55
N GLY A 195 3.12 -9.41 -16.10
CA GLY A 195 3.78 -10.45 -15.31
C GLY A 195 4.88 -9.87 -14.41
N LYS A 196 5.07 -10.46 -13.22
CA LYS A 196 6.06 -10.01 -12.23
C LYS A 196 7.49 -9.84 -12.76
N GLU A 197 7.91 -10.68 -13.70
CA GLU A 197 9.24 -10.65 -14.32
C GLU A 197 9.43 -9.46 -15.29
N GLU A 198 8.32 -8.86 -15.74
CA GLU A 198 8.29 -7.74 -16.68
C GLU A 198 8.02 -6.41 -15.98
N ALA A 199 7.73 -6.43 -14.68
CA ALA A 199 7.44 -5.27 -13.87
C ALA A 199 8.58 -4.93 -12.91
N LEU A 200 8.69 -3.65 -12.55
CA LEU A 200 9.67 -3.15 -11.59
C LEU A 200 8.94 -2.48 -10.42
N MET A 201 9.23 -2.91 -9.19
CA MET A 201 8.80 -2.18 -7.99
C MET A 201 9.83 -1.10 -7.65
N VAL A 202 9.40 0.15 -7.63
CA VAL A 202 10.22 1.33 -7.33
C VAL A 202 9.85 1.87 -5.96
N GLY A 203 10.83 2.07 -5.10
CA GLY A 203 10.61 2.65 -3.78
C GLY A 203 11.90 3.11 -3.10
N ASP A 204 11.78 3.81 -1.99
CA ASP A 204 12.90 4.33 -1.19
C ASP A 204 13.09 3.59 0.13
N ASN A 205 12.13 2.76 0.52
CA ASN A 205 12.16 2.05 1.79
C ASN A 205 12.38 0.55 1.57
N TYR A 206 13.54 0.06 2.02
CA TYR A 206 13.90 -1.35 1.88
C TYR A 206 12.92 -2.26 2.61
N ASP A 207 12.60 -1.92 3.86
CA ASP A 207 11.83 -2.78 4.78
C ASP A 207 10.36 -2.93 4.34
N THR A 208 9.89 -2.10 3.40
CA THR A 208 8.53 -2.16 2.85
C THR A 208 8.53 -2.38 1.34
N ASP A 209 9.03 -1.45 0.54
CA ASP A 209 8.94 -1.48 -0.93
C ASP A 209 9.78 -2.58 -1.56
N ILE A 210 11.06 -2.62 -1.20
CA ILE A 210 12.00 -3.58 -1.77
C ILE A 210 11.66 -4.98 -1.26
N LEU A 211 11.37 -5.10 0.04
CA LEU A 211 10.97 -6.38 0.61
C LEU A 211 9.64 -6.88 0.02
N ALA A 212 8.67 -6.01 -0.25
CA ALA A 212 7.44 -6.39 -0.97
C ALA A 212 7.73 -6.91 -2.37
N GLY A 213 8.60 -6.24 -3.13
CA GLY A 213 9.02 -6.71 -4.44
C GLY A 213 9.74 -8.06 -4.37
N ILE A 214 10.67 -8.25 -3.43
CA ILE A 214 11.38 -9.51 -3.20
C ILE A 214 10.38 -10.63 -2.84
N ASN A 215 9.46 -10.38 -1.90
CA ASN A 215 8.45 -11.34 -1.48
C ASN A 215 7.51 -11.73 -2.62
N ALA A 216 7.19 -10.79 -3.52
CA ALA A 216 6.42 -11.04 -4.74
C ALA A 216 7.26 -11.63 -5.90
N SER A 217 8.56 -11.87 -5.69
CA SER A 217 9.53 -12.26 -6.73
C SER A 217 9.54 -11.31 -7.94
N MET A 218 9.42 -10.02 -7.69
CA MET A 218 9.57 -8.95 -8.69
C MET A 218 10.99 -8.41 -8.69
N HIS A 219 11.39 -7.81 -9.80
CA HIS A 219 12.56 -6.95 -9.78
C HIS A 219 12.27 -5.65 -9.02
N THR A 220 13.28 -5.13 -8.34
CA THR A 220 13.17 -3.94 -7.48
C THR A 220 14.18 -2.87 -7.84
N LEU A 221 13.76 -1.61 -7.75
CA LEU A 221 14.60 -0.43 -7.87
C LEU A 221 14.52 0.36 -6.57
N LEU A 222 15.64 0.41 -5.84
CA LEU A 222 15.77 1.30 -4.69
C LEU A 222 16.28 2.67 -5.14
N VAL A 223 15.58 3.73 -4.74
CA VAL A 223 16.03 5.12 -4.88
C VAL A 223 16.44 5.68 -3.51
N HIS A 224 17.60 6.33 -3.42
CA HIS A 224 18.10 6.87 -2.14
C HIS A 224 17.49 8.24 -1.76
N THR A 225 16.27 8.51 -2.21
CA THR A 225 15.54 9.78 -1.99
C THR A 225 14.73 9.78 -0.69
N GLY A 226 14.71 8.70 0.09
CA GLY A 226 13.88 8.62 1.29
C GLY A 226 14.53 7.83 2.42
N VAL A 227 13.89 6.74 2.85
CA VAL A 227 14.16 6.05 4.12
C VAL A 227 15.48 5.28 4.12
N THR A 228 15.76 4.49 3.08
CA THR A 228 16.98 3.66 3.03
C THR A 228 18.15 4.46 2.47
N THR A 229 19.11 4.78 3.33
CA THR A 229 20.38 5.40 2.95
C THR A 229 21.33 4.40 2.30
N VAL A 230 22.36 4.91 1.61
CA VAL A 230 23.42 4.10 1.01
C VAL A 230 24.10 3.21 2.05
N ASP A 231 24.41 3.77 3.24
CA ASP A 231 25.05 3.01 4.32
C ASP A 231 24.12 1.92 4.88
N LYS A 232 22.84 2.26 5.14
CA LYS A 232 21.85 1.30 5.65
C LYS A 232 21.67 0.12 4.69
N LEU A 233 21.73 0.36 3.38
CA LEU A 233 21.60 -0.70 2.38
C LEU A 233 22.66 -1.80 2.53
N THR A 234 23.86 -1.46 3.00
CA THR A 234 24.96 -2.43 3.18
C THR A 234 24.70 -3.45 4.28
N GLU A 235 23.74 -3.19 5.16
CA GLU A 235 23.35 -4.07 6.26
C GLU A 235 22.45 -5.23 5.81
N TYR A 236 21.84 -5.14 4.63
CA TYR A 236 20.92 -6.16 4.12
C TYR A 236 21.65 -7.25 3.33
N GLU A 237 21.37 -8.52 3.63
CA GLU A 237 21.96 -9.66 2.92
C GLU A 237 21.43 -9.78 1.48
N VAL A 238 20.12 -9.57 1.31
CA VAL A 238 19.48 -9.56 -0.02
C VAL A 238 19.52 -8.14 -0.54
N GLN A 239 19.96 -7.95 -1.78
CA GLN A 239 20.10 -6.64 -2.38
C GLN A 239 18.97 -6.39 -3.40
N PRO A 240 18.51 -5.13 -3.57
CA PRO A 240 17.59 -4.77 -4.64
C PRO A 240 18.16 -5.14 -6.02
N THR A 241 17.30 -5.35 -7.01
CA THR A 241 17.76 -5.68 -8.38
C THR A 241 18.57 -4.53 -8.99
N GLN A 242 18.16 -3.30 -8.71
CA GLN A 242 18.79 -2.07 -9.17
C GLN A 242 18.79 -1.04 -8.05
N VAL A 243 19.81 -0.18 -8.05
CA VAL A 243 19.96 0.92 -7.09
C VAL A 243 20.40 2.15 -7.85
N VAL A 244 19.81 3.29 -7.52
CA VAL A 244 20.16 4.62 -8.07
C VAL A 244 20.09 5.67 -6.96
N HIS A 245 20.83 6.75 -7.11
CA HIS A 245 20.76 7.85 -6.14
C HIS A 245 19.44 8.62 -6.23
N ASN A 246 18.92 8.81 -7.45
CA ASN A 246 17.67 9.49 -7.73
C ASN A 246 17.01 8.94 -9.01
N LEU A 247 15.80 9.41 -9.30
CA LEU A 247 15.05 8.94 -10.47
C LEU A 247 15.64 9.44 -11.81
N THR A 248 16.38 10.55 -11.84
CA THR A 248 17.06 11.02 -13.06
C THR A 248 18.04 9.99 -13.59
N GLU A 249 18.87 9.38 -12.72
CA GLU A 249 19.79 8.31 -13.11
C GLU A 249 19.07 7.10 -13.71
N TRP A 250 17.83 6.84 -13.29
CA TRP A 250 17.05 5.75 -13.85
C TRP A 250 16.45 6.12 -15.21
N ILE A 251 15.96 7.36 -15.39
CA ILE A 251 15.45 7.86 -16.67
C ILE A 251 16.50 7.72 -17.79
N GLU A 252 17.78 7.97 -17.48
CA GLU A 252 18.89 7.82 -18.43
C GLU A 252 19.16 6.36 -18.85
N LYS A 253 18.78 5.39 -18.02
CA LYS A 253 18.95 3.95 -18.26
C LYS A 253 17.75 3.31 -18.97
N MET A 254 16.58 3.96 -18.89
CA MET A 254 15.38 3.56 -19.62
C MET A 254 15.57 3.80 -21.10
#